data_AF-A0A125PJP5-F1
#
_entry.id   AF-A0A125PJP5-F1
#
_cell.length_a   1.000
_cell.length_b   1.000
_cell.length_c   1.000
_cell.angle_alpha   90.00
_cell.angle_beta   90.00
_cell.angle_gamma   90.00
#
_symmetry.space_group_name_H-M   'P 1'
#
loop_
_entity.id
_entity.type
_entity.pdbx_description
1 polymer ?
#
loop_
_entity_poly.entity_id
_entity_poly.type
_entity_poly.pdbx_seq_one_letter_code
_entity_poly.pdbx_strand_id
1 'polypeptide(L)'
;MRIVSVDIEHFRGIESLHWSPAPGMNCLIGPGDSTKTSILDAIEFCLYPKPYTLADDCDFYNLDTSKPVDIMVTVVDLPTAFLSEERYGMQMRGWSAETLKIEDEPNEGLHYALTLRMTIDASLEARWSLYNDRINAAEKDPPTLRYKDWKLLSVTRLGPYAERHLACGRSSVLTRVGESNTGYSLQLADAGRAARKAFGDTNQNIFKSVIDRVEILSKKFSVPARGSYAAALDVDGVNITAGGVSLHDDGLPLRMLGTGSSRLIVSALQHEVGHQHISMIDDR
;
A
#
# COMPACT_ATOMS: atom_id res chain seq x y z
N MET A 1 -1.00 1.79 -19.13
CA MET A 1 -1.23 0.64 -18.25
C MET A 1 -2.71 0.48 -17.93
N ARG A 2 -3.22 -0.76 -17.99
CA ARG A 2 -4.58 -1.11 -17.54
C ARG A 2 -4.64 -2.55 -17.05
N ILE A 3 -5.64 -2.87 -16.22
CA ILE A 3 -5.96 -4.24 -15.80
C ILE A 3 -6.77 -4.93 -16.90
N VAL A 4 -6.40 -6.17 -17.23
CA VAL A 4 -7.10 -6.98 -18.24
C VAL A 4 -7.70 -8.26 -17.69
N SER A 5 -7.19 -8.77 -16.56
CA SER A 5 -7.79 -9.88 -15.82
C SER A 5 -7.59 -9.68 -14.32
N VAL A 6 -8.59 -10.10 -13.56
CA VAL A 6 -8.61 -10.16 -12.10
C VAL A 6 -9.19 -11.52 -11.74
N ASP A 7 -8.40 -12.32 -11.05
CA ASP A 7 -8.76 -13.63 -10.55
C ASP A 7 -8.63 -13.59 -9.02
N ILE A 8 -9.68 -13.98 -8.30
CA ILE A 8 -9.72 -13.97 -6.84
C ILE A 8 -10.28 -15.31 -6.38
N GLU A 9 -9.53 -16.01 -5.53
CA GLU A 9 -9.95 -17.23 -4.87
C GLU A 9 -9.88 -17.06 -3.36
N HIS A 10 -10.94 -17.49 -2.68
CA HIS A 10 -11.08 -17.59 -1.23
C HIS A 10 -10.83 -16.29 -0.42
N PHE A 11 -11.10 -15.11 -0.97
CA PHE A 11 -10.90 -13.83 -0.29
C PHE A 11 -12.20 -13.28 0.32
N ARG A 12 -12.29 -13.23 1.64
CA ARG A 12 -13.42 -12.65 2.41
C ARG A 12 -14.79 -13.22 2.00
N GLY A 13 -15.62 -12.45 1.31
CA GLY A 13 -16.93 -12.92 0.83
C GLY A 13 -16.88 -13.59 -0.55
N ILE A 14 -15.70 -13.73 -1.16
CA ILE A 14 -15.51 -14.21 -2.53
C ILE A 14 -14.92 -15.62 -2.46
N GLU A 15 -15.70 -16.62 -2.87
CA GLU A 15 -15.19 -17.97 -3.06
C GLU A 15 -14.32 -18.03 -4.31
N SER A 16 -14.86 -17.61 -5.46
CA SER A 16 -14.12 -17.42 -6.70
C SER A 16 -14.67 -16.24 -7.49
N LEU A 17 -13.80 -15.57 -8.24
CA LEU A 17 -14.14 -14.54 -9.20
C LEU A 17 -13.12 -14.53 -10.33
N HIS A 18 -13.60 -14.55 -11.56
CA HIS A 18 -12.84 -14.23 -12.76
C HIS A 18 -13.49 -13.02 -13.44
N TRP A 19 -12.72 -11.96 -13.63
CA TRP A 19 -13.20 -10.75 -14.26
C TRP A 19 -12.17 -10.20 -15.25
N SER A 20 -12.61 -9.92 -16.48
CA SER A 20 -11.82 -9.26 -17.51
C SER A 20 -12.37 -7.85 -17.77
N PRO A 21 -11.82 -6.80 -17.13
CA PRO A 21 -12.30 -5.43 -17.29
C PRO A 21 -12.18 -4.95 -18.74
N ALA A 22 -13.18 -4.20 -19.21
CA ALA A 22 -13.12 -3.53 -20.50
C ALA A 22 -12.09 -2.38 -20.46
N PRO A 23 -11.53 -1.95 -21.61
CA PRO A 23 -10.74 -0.73 -21.66
C PRO A 23 -11.55 0.49 -21.16
N GLY A 24 -10.90 1.38 -20.42
CA GLY A 24 -11.52 2.61 -19.91
C GLY A 24 -12.24 2.42 -18.57
N MET A 25 -13.48 2.89 -18.47
CA MET A 25 -14.24 2.92 -17.22
C MET A 25 -15.05 1.63 -17.03
N ASN A 26 -14.91 1.03 -15.85
CA ASN A 26 -15.71 -0.12 -15.44
C ASN A 26 -16.44 0.22 -14.14
N CYS A 27 -17.70 -0.23 -14.03
CA CYS A 27 -18.54 0.02 -12.85
C CYS A 27 -18.99 -1.31 -12.24
N LEU A 28 -18.62 -1.55 -10.99
CA LEU A 28 -19.15 -2.66 -10.20
C LEU A 28 -20.48 -2.22 -9.58
N ILE A 29 -21.59 -2.83 -10.00
CA ILE A 29 -22.94 -2.51 -9.53
C ILE A 29 -23.55 -3.74 -8.88
N GLY A 30 -24.19 -3.55 -7.72
CA GLY A 30 -24.86 -4.64 -7.02
C GLY A 30 -25.39 -4.20 -5.66
N PRO A 31 -26.18 -5.07 -4.99
CA PRO A 31 -26.74 -4.81 -3.66
C PRO A 31 -25.69 -4.47 -2.59
N GLY A 32 -26.13 -4.00 -1.43
CA GLY A 32 -25.22 -3.89 -0.27
C GLY A 32 -24.52 -5.22 0.02
N ASP A 33 -23.25 -5.15 0.40
CA ASP A 33 -22.43 -6.28 0.83
C ASP A 33 -22.23 -7.39 -0.22
N SER A 34 -22.51 -7.10 -1.49
CA SER A 34 -22.21 -7.97 -2.63
C SER A 34 -20.73 -7.96 -3.03
N THR A 35 -19.81 -7.85 -2.07
CA THR A 35 -18.34 -7.93 -2.22
C THR A 35 -17.64 -6.95 -3.18
N LYS A 36 -18.34 -5.93 -3.72
CA LYS A 36 -17.75 -4.91 -4.62
C LYS A 36 -16.49 -4.24 -4.05
N THR A 37 -16.58 -3.77 -2.80
CA THR A 37 -15.45 -3.19 -2.08
C THR A 37 -14.33 -4.22 -1.90
N SER A 38 -14.67 -5.49 -1.62
CA SER A 38 -13.68 -6.57 -1.50
C SER A 38 -12.94 -6.85 -2.81
N ILE A 39 -13.59 -6.70 -3.98
CA ILE A 39 -12.91 -6.80 -5.28
C ILE A 39 -11.88 -5.66 -5.44
N LEU A 40 -12.26 -4.43 -5.10
CA LEU A 40 -11.33 -3.29 -5.14
C LEU A 40 -10.19 -3.46 -4.13
N ASP A 41 -10.49 -3.98 -2.94
CA ASP A 41 -9.49 -4.30 -1.90
C ASP A 41 -8.50 -5.36 -2.39
N ALA A 42 -8.97 -6.42 -3.06
CA ALA A 42 -8.13 -7.47 -3.62
C ALA A 42 -7.16 -6.93 -4.68
N ILE A 43 -7.68 -6.11 -5.60
CA ILE A 43 -6.86 -5.44 -6.63
C ILE A 43 -5.82 -4.52 -5.98
N GLU A 44 -6.24 -3.68 -5.02
CA GLU A 44 -5.33 -2.81 -4.27
C GLU A 44 -4.26 -3.63 -3.57
N PHE A 45 -4.65 -4.71 -2.90
CA PHE A 45 -3.74 -5.51 -2.09
C PHE A 45 -2.73 -6.27 -2.95
N CYS A 46 -3.14 -6.76 -4.12
CA CYS A 46 -2.23 -7.42 -5.06
C CYS A 46 -1.26 -6.44 -5.74
N LEU A 47 -1.74 -5.25 -6.14
CA LEU A 47 -0.92 -4.25 -6.86
C LEU A 47 -0.12 -3.30 -5.96
N TYR A 48 -0.36 -3.36 -4.65
CA TYR A 48 0.31 -2.50 -3.67
C TYR A 48 0.79 -3.30 -2.46
N PRO A 49 2.00 -3.90 -2.53
CA PRO A 49 2.55 -4.64 -1.40
C PRO A 49 2.81 -3.67 -0.27
N LYS A 50 2.12 -3.93 0.84
CA LYS A 50 2.36 -3.29 2.12
C LYS A 50 3.16 -4.28 2.94
N PRO A 51 4.51 -4.24 2.89
CA PRO A 51 5.32 -5.06 3.79
C PRO A 51 4.83 -4.77 5.21
N TYR A 52 4.58 -5.82 5.99
CA TYR A 52 3.98 -5.79 7.34
C TYR A 52 2.44 -5.65 7.42
N THR A 53 1.69 -5.89 6.34
CA THR A 53 0.25 -6.17 6.51
C THR A 53 0.11 -7.57 7.09
N LEU A 54 -0.32 -7.64 8.35
CA LEU A 54 -0.81 -8.88 8.92
C LEU A 54 -2.19 -9.14 8.31
N ALA A 55 -2.31 -10.26 7.59
CA ALA A 55 -3.62 -10.77 7.24
C ALA A 55 -4.34 -11.23 8.51
N ASP A 56 -5.66 -11.26 8.47
CA ASP A 56 -6.49 -11.79 9.53
C ASP A 56 -7.28 -13.00 9.02
N ASP A 57 -7.74 -13.90 9.91
CA ASP A 57 -8.62 -15.01 9.54
C ASP A 57 -9.87 -14.52 8.80
N CYS A 58 -10.32 -13.28 9.06
CA CYS A 58 -11.42 -12.63 8.34
C CYS A 58 -11.15 -12.35 6.86
N ASP A 59 -9.89 -12.42 6.41
CA ASP A 59 -9.55 -12.29 4.99
C ASP A 59 -9.81 -13.58 4.20
N PHE A 60 -10.07 -14.72 4.86
CA PHE A 60 -10.36 -16.01 4.23
C PHE A 60 -11.86 -16.21 4.00
N TYR A 61 -12.21 -16.83 2.89
CA TYR A 61 -13.59 -17.21 2.60
C TYR A 61 -14.13 -18.18 3.65
N ASN A 62 -15.26 -17.79 4.27
CA ASN A 62 -15.86 -18.50 5.40
C ASN A 62 -14.90 -18.75 6.58
N LEU A 63 -13.86 -17.93 6.74
CA LEU A 63 -12.82 -18.09 7.76
C LEU A 63 -12.03 -19.42 7.62
N ASP A 64 -12.09 -20.06 6.44
CA ASP A 64 -11.44 -21.35 6.19
C ASP A 64 -9.98 -21.16 5.76
N THR A 65 -9.08 -21.11 6.75
CA THR A 65 -7.64 -20.96 6.52
C THR A 65 -6.98 -22.18 5.86
N SER A 66 -7.71 -23.30 5.70
CA SER A 66 -7.19 -24.46 4.94
C SER A 66 -7.17 -24.22 3.44
N LYS A 67 -7.94 -23.24 2.95
CA LYS A 67 -7.98 -22.80 1.56
C LYS A 67 -7.26 -21.46 1.45
N PRO A 68 -6.05 -21.40 0.87
CA PRO A 68 -5.30 -20.16 0.80
C PRO A 68 -6.04 -19.12 -0.05
N VAL A 69 -5.91 -17.85 0.35
CA VAL A 69 -6.30 -16.72 -0.50
C VAL A 69 -5.35 -16.67 -1.67
N ASP A 70 -5.88 -16.53 -2.87
CA ASP A 70 -5.08 -16.37 -4.09
C ASP A 70 -5.68 -15.29 -4.99
N ILE A 71 -4.95 -14.20 -5.19
CA ILE A 71 -5.39 -13.06 -5.99
C ILE A 71 -4.38 -12.83 -7.10
N MET A 72 -4.81 -12.96 -8.34
CA MET A 72 -4.01 -12.63 -9.52
C MET A 72 -4.57 -11.41 -10.24
N VAL A 73 -3.71 -10.46 -10.58
CA VAL A 73 -4.06 -9.28 -11.35
C VAL A 73 -3.12 -9.18 -12.54
N THR A 74 -3.69 -9.18 -13.75
CA THR A 74 -2.92 -9.06 -14.99
C THR A 74 -3.02 -7.67 -15.58
N VAL A 75 -1.87 -7.06 -15.86
CA VAL A 75 -1.75 -5.72 -16.41
C VAL A 75 -1.06 -5.70 -17.77
N VAL A 76 -1.53 -4.83 -18.66
CA VAL A 76 -0.94 -4.56 -19.99
C VAL A 76 -0.60 -3.08 -20.13
N ASP A 77 -0.05 -2.68 -21.29
CA ASP A 77 0.43 -1.31 -21.57
C ASP A 77 1.48 -0.88 -20.54
N LEU A 78 2.44 -1.77 -20.31
CA LEU A 78 3.50 -1.67 -19.31
C LEU A 78 4.60 -0.68 -19.74
N PRO A 79 5.36 -0.13 -18.78
CA PRO A 79 6.57 0.63 -19.10
C PRO A 79 7.50 -0.19 -19.99
N THR A 80 8.06 0.42 -21.04
CA THR A 80 8.94 -0.28 -22.00
C THR A 80 10.14 -0.95 -21.33
N ALA A 81 10.66 -0.35 -20.26
CA ALA A 81 11.74 -0.91 -19.45
C ALA A 81 11.39 -2.28 -18.80
N PHE A 82 10.11 -2.60 -18.61
CA PHE A 82 9.72 -3.90 -18.04
C PHE A 82 9.87 -5.04 -19.04
N LEU A 83 9.80 -4.74 -20.34
CA LEU A 83 9.85 -5.72 -21.42
C LEU A 83 11.24 -6.32 -21.64
N SER A 84 12.31 -5.74 -21.07
CA SER A 84 13.66 -6.28 -21.24
C SER A 84 13.87 -7.56 -20.44
N GLU A 85 14.69 -8.47 -20.96
CA GLU A 85 15.07 -9.71 -20.29
C GLU A 85 15.81 -9.47 -18.96
N GLU A 86 16.57 -8.37 -18.85
CA GLU A 86 17.22 -7.93 -17.61
C GLU A 86 16.22 -7.49 -16.51
N ARG A 87 14.94 -7.33 -16.87
CA ARG A 87 13.86 -6.91 -15.99
C ARG A 87 12.83 -8.01 -15.83
N TYR A 88 11.75 -7.97 -16.59
CA TYR A 88 10.62 -8.88 -16.44
C TYR A 88 10.28 -9.62 -17.74
N GLY A 89 11.10 -9.50 -18.79
CA GLY A 89 10.85 -10.10 -20.10
C GLY A 89 10.58 -11.61 -20.04
N MET A 90 11.32 -12.34 -19.21
CA MET A 90 11.15 -13.80 -19.04
C MET A 90 9.86 -14.19 -18.27
N GLN A 91 9.25 -13.23 -17.57
CA GLN A 91 8.02 -13.41 -16.80
C GLN A 91 6.79 -12.91 -17.55
N MET A 92 6.96 -12.36 -18.76
CA MET A 92 5.86 -11.86 -19.57
C MET A 92 4.95 -13.01 -20.01
N ARG A 93 3.67 -12.67 -20.12
CA ARG A 93 2.58 -13.49 -20.65
C ARG A 93 1.96 -12.77 -21.84
N GLY A 94 1.18 -13.49 -22.64
CA GLY A 94 0.42 -12.92 -23.75
C GLY A 94 -1.02 -12.62 -23.37
N TRP A 95 -1.53 -11.44 -23.71
CA TRP A 95 -2.95 -11.11 -23.61
C TRP A 95 -3.59 -11.01 -24.99
N SER A 96 -4.68 -11.76 -25.20
CA SER A 96 -5.52 -11.68 -26.39
C SER A 96 -6.72 -10.76 -26.14
N ALA A 97 -6.75 -9.60 -26.80
CA ALA A 97 -7.90 -8.69 -26.72
C ALA A 97 -9.16 -9.26 -27.37
N GLU A 98 -9.04 -10.22 -28.29
CA GLU A 98 -10.15 -10.85 -29.01
C GLU A 98 -10.85 -11.92 -28.15
N THR A 99 -10.06 -12.79 -27.52
CA THR A 99 -10.60 -13.92 -26.75
C THR A 99 -10.74 -13.62 -25.26
N LEU A 100 -10.19 -12.50 -24.79
CA LEU A 100 -10.08 -12.12 -23.39
C LEU A 100 -9.34 -13.17 -22.54
N LYS A 101 -8.33 -13.81 -23.13
CA LYS A 101 -7.53 -14.86 -22.48
C LYS A 101 -6.08 -14.44 -22.30
N ILE A 102 -5.51 -14.93 -21.20
CA ILE A 102 -4.08 -14.89 -20.96
C ILE A 102 -3.47 -16.20 -21.45
N GLU A 103 -2.49 -16.08 -22.33
CA GLU A 103 -1.61 -17.15 -22.73
C GLU A 103 -0.29 -17.05 -21.96
N ASP A 104 0.31 -18.20 -21.67
CA ASP A 104 1.49 -18.23 -20.83
C ASP A 104 2.71 -17.55 -21.49
N GLU A 105 2.80 -17.60 -22.82
CA GLU A 105 3.85 -16.94 -23.61
C GLU A 105 3.28 -15.77 -24.44
N PRO A 106 4.04 -14.67 -24.59
CA PRO A 106 3.66 -13.54 -25.44
C PRO A 106 3.88 -13.87 -26.93
N ASN A 107 3.04 -14.75 -27.47
CA ASN A 107 3.04 -15.16 -28.88
C ASN A 107 2.73 -14.00 -29.84
N GLU A 108 2.98 -14.23 -31.13
CA GLU A 108 2.70 -13.25 -32.19
C GLU A 108 1.22 -12.79 -32.16
N GLY A 109 1.00 -11.47 -32.19
CA GLY A 109 -0.33 -10.87 -32.14
C GLY A 109 -0.91 -10.70 -30.73
N LEU A 110 -0.22 -11.16 -29.67
CA LEU A 110 -0.63 -10.93 -28.29
C LEU A 110 0.03 -9.69 -27.70
N HIS A 111 -0.69 -9.02 -26.81
CA HIS A 111 -0.13 -7.91 -26.05
C HIS A 111 0.72 -8.46 -24.90
N TYR A 112 1.90 -7.89 -24.69
CA TYR A 112 2.70 -8.18 -23.50
C TYR A 112 1.91 -7.86 -22.23
N ALA A 113 1.82 -8.84 -21.35
CA ALA A 113 1.12 -8.77 -20.09
C ALA A 113 2.00 -9.26 -18.95
N LEU A 114 1.80 -8.69 -17.75
CA LEU A 114 2.46 -9.12 -16.53
C LEU A 114 1.36 -9.49 -15.52
N THR A 115 1.38 -10.74 -15.03
CA THR A 115 0.49 -11.18 -13.96
C THR A 115 1.20 -11.06 -12.62
N LEU A 116 0.60 -10.34 -11.70
CA LEU A 116 1.01 -10.28 -10.30
C LEU A 116 0.11 -11.19 -9.48
N ARG A 117 0.69 -11.89 -8.51
CA ARG A 117 -0.02 -12.79 -7.60
C ARG A 117 0.23 -12.39 -6.17
N MET A 118 -0.82 -12.38 -5.36
CA MET A 118 -0.78 -12.23 -3.92
C MET A 118 -1.47 -13.41 -3.27
N THR A 119 -0.76 -14.10 -2.39
CA THR A 119 -1.30 -15.24 -1.64
C THR A 119 -1.25 -15.00 -0.14
N ILE A 120 -2.23 -15.54 0.58
CA ILE A 120 -2.22 -15.64 2.04
C ILE A 120 -2.45 -17.09 2.42
N ASP A 121 -1.53 -17.65 3.19
CA ASP A 121 -1.65 -19.03 3.70
C ASP A 121 -2.10 -19.04 5.16
N ALA A 122 -2.28 -20.24 5.73
CA ALA A 122 -2.73 -20.42 7.11
C ALA A 122 -1.80 -19.80 8.19
N SER A 123 -0.60 -19.35 7.83
CA SER A 123 0.28 -18.59 8.73
C SER A 123 -0.05 -17.09 8.78
N LEU A 124 -1.04 -16.64 8.00
CA LEU A 124 -1.45 -15.23 7.84
C LEU A 124 -0.37 -14.34 7.20
N GLU A 125 0.61 -14.96 6.56
CA GLU A 125 1.65 -14.26 5.81
C GLU A 125 1.17 -13.98 4.38
N ALA A 126 1.04 -12.70 4.03
CA ALA A 126 0.83 -12.27 2.66
C ALA A 126 2.16 -12.30 1.86
N ARG A 127 2.14 -12.91 0.68
CA ARG A 127 3.29 -13.00 -0.24
C ARG A 127 2.93 -12.47 -1.61
N TRP A 128 3.82 -11.68 -2.20
CA TRP A 128 3.65 -11.08 -3.52
C TRP A 128 4.71 -11.58 -4.51
N SER A 129 4.27 -12.01 -5.67
CA SER A 129 5.15 -12.55 -6.71
C SER A 129 4.66 -12.22 -8.12
N LEU A 130 5.56 -12.41 -9.08
CA LEU A 130 5.22 -12.53 -10.49
C LEU A 130 4.71 -13.93 -10.76
N TYR A 131 3.72 -14.02 -11.64
CA TYR A 131 3.10 -15.28 -12.01
C TYR A 131 3.16 -15.52 -13.52
N ASN A 132 3.55 -16.73 -13.87
CA ASN A 132 3.23 -17.42 -15.12
C ASN A 132 3.29 -18.93 -14.81
N ASP A 133 2.80 -19.76 -15.73
CA ASP A 133 2.67 -21.20 -15.48
C ASP A 133 4.06 -21.84 -15.32
N ARG A 134 5.07 -21.32 -16.03
CA ARG A 134 6.48 -21.73 -15.92
C ARG A 134 7.06 -21.49 -14.53
N ILE A 135 6.82 -20.32 -13.93
CA ILE A 135 7.25 -19.97 -12.57
C ILE A 135 6.50 -20.84 -11.56
N ASN A 136 5.19 -21.00 -11.73
CA ASN A 136 4.37 -21.79 -10.80
C ASN A 136 4.73 -23.29 -10.83
N ALA A 137 5.20 -23.81 -11.96
CA ALA A 137 5.70 -25.17 -12.09
C ALA A 137 7.15 -25.36 -11.62
N ALA A 138 7.91 -24.28 -11.40
CA ALA A 138 9.30 -24.37 -10.97
C ALA A 138 9.39 -24.66 -9.46
N GLU A 139 10.31 -25.54 -9.05
CA GLU A 139 10.65 -25.78 -7.64
C GLU A 139 11.56 -24.67 -7.06
N LYS A 140 11.21 -23.40 -7.30
CA LYS A 140 11.95 -22.23 -6.82
C LYS A 140 10.95 -21.18 -6.34
N ASP A 141 11.40 -20.37 -5.38
CA ASP A 141 10.61 -19.23 -4.93
C ASP A 141 10.33 -18.29 -6.12
N PRO A 142 9.07 -17.88 -6.31
CA PRO A 142 8.70 -17.07 -7.45
C PRO A 142 9.30 -15.66 -7.30
N PRO A 143 9.82 -15.06 -8.39
CA PRO A 143 10.41 -13.74 -8.32
C PRO A 143 9.36 -12.69 -7.99
N THR A 144 9.78 -11.58 -7.37
CA THR A 144 8.92 -10.44 -7.04
C THR A 144 9.40 -9.17 -7.76
N LEU A 145 8.54 -8.16 -7.88
CA LEU A 145 8.96 -6.89 -8.45
C LEU A 145 9.88 -6.12 -7.49
N ARG A 146 10.76 -5.31 -8.09
CA ARG A 146 11.57 -4.34 -7.35
C ARG A 146 10.66 -3.31 -6.68
N TYR A 147 11.01 -2.86 -5.47
CA TYR A 147 10.25 -1.85 -4.73
C TYR A 147 9.94 -0.57 -5.53
N LYS A 148 10.88 -0.12 -6.37
CA LYS A 148 10.67 1.06 -7.23
C LYS A 148 9.64 0.82 -8.34
N ASP A 149 9.51 -0.41 -8.81
CA ASP A 149 8.63 -0.79 -9.92
C ASP A 149 7.20 -1.00 -9.45
N TRP A 150 7.01 -1.46 -8.21
CA TRP A 150 5.69 -1.48 -7.56
C TRP A 150 5.00 -0.11 -7.57
N LYS A 151 5.75 0.98 -7.46
CA LYS A 151 5.20 2.35 -7.52
C LYS A 151 4.62 2.70 -8.88
N LEU A 152 5.13 2.08 -9.95
CA LEU A 152 4.64 2.28 -11.32
C LEU A 152 3.36 1.48 -11.60
N LEU A 153 3.14 0.38 -10.86
CA LEU A 153 1.95 -0.46 -10.97
C LEU A 153 0.85 -0.11 -9.97
N SER A 154 1.16 0.72 -8.97
CA SER A 154 0.27 1.03 -7.87
C SER A 154 -1.03 1.67 -8.35
N VAL A 155 -2.15 1.19 -7.81
CA VAL A 155 -3.46 1.82 -7.97
C VAL A 155 -3.62 3.00 -7.01
N THR A 156 -4.51 3.92 -7.33
CA THR A 156 -4.96 4.94 -6.38
C THR A 156 -6.44 4.82 -6.16
N ARG A 157 -6.81 4.69 -4.88
CA ARG A 157 -8.21 4.65 -4.46
C ARG A 157 -8.69 6.03 -4.02
N LEU A 158 -9.81 6.47 -4.57
CA LEU A 158 -10.62 7.60 -4.14
C LEU A 158 -11.80 7.04 -3.35
N GLY A 159 -11.57 6.78 -2.06
CA GLY A 159 -12.56 6.26 -1.12
C GLY A 159 -12.90 7.26 -0.01
N PRO A 160 -13.48 6.80 1.11
CA PRO A 160 -13.73 7.61 2.32
C PRO A 160 -12.44 8.12 2.98
N TYR A 161 -11.28 7.61 2.53
CA TYR A 161 -9.95 8.02 2.99
C TYR A 161 -9.14 8.76 1.91
N ALA A 162 -9.80 9.44 0.97
CA ALA A 162 -9.14 10.20 -0.11
C ALA A 162 -8.14 11.24 0.44
N GLU A 163 -8.37 11.75 1.64
CA GLU A 163 -7.51 12.69 2.35
C GLU A 163 -6.12 12.15 2.68
N ARG A 164 -5.91 10.83 2.67
CA ARG A 164 -4.57 10.22 2.81
C ARG A 164 -3.64 10.63 1.67
N HIS A 165 -4.19 10.96 0.49
CA HIS A 165 -3.45 11.49 -0.64
C HIS A 165 -3.13 12.98 -0.52
N LEU A 166 -3.63 13.66 0.51
CA LEU A 166 -3.36 15.08 0.81
C LEU A 166 -2.26 15.27 1.88
N ALA A 167 -1.62 14.17 2.30
CA ALA A 167 -0.39 14.16 3.08
C ALA A 167 0.81 13.65 2.27
N CYS A 168 2.04 13.96 2.67
CA CYS A 168 3.29 13.52 2.04
C CYS A 168 3.68 12.09 2.43
N GLY A 169 2.70 11.22 2.70
CA GLY A 169 2.92 9.82 3.00
C GLY A 169 3.58 9.08 1.82
N ARG A 170 4.31 7.99 2.09
CA ARG A 170 5.03 7.22 1.06
C ARG A 170 4.16 6.76 -0.12
N SER A 171 2.86 6.58 0.13
CA SER A 171 1.85 6.06 -0.81
C SER A 171 0.97 7.15 -1.43
N SER A 172 1.20 8.41 -1.07
CA SER A 172 0.36 9.52 -1.49
C SER A 172 0.68 9.97 -2.92
N VAL A 173 -0.35 10.41 -3.64
CA VAL A 173 -0.22 11.09 -4.93
C VAL A 173 0.68 12.33 -4.80
N LEU A 174 0.59 13.09 -3.71
CA LEU A 174 1.45 14.27 -3.48
C LEU A 174 2.94 13.94 -3.50
N THR A 175 3.32 12.81 -2.91
CA THR A 175 4.72 12.36 -2.88
C THR A 175 5.24 11.98 -4.27
N ARG A 176 4.34 11.61 -5.20
CA ARG A 176 4.68 11.36 -6.61
C ARG A 176 4.77 12.66 -7.40
N VAL A 177 3.86 13.61 -7.18
CA VAL A 177 3.86 14.93 -7.84
C VAL A 177 5.10 15.75 -7.47
N GLY A 178 5.54 15.70 -6.21
CA GLY A 178 6.57 16.62 -5.70
C GLY A 178 8.02 16.34 -6.11
N GLU A 179 8.30 15.41 -7.05
CA GLU A 179 9.63 15.01 -7.57
C GLU A 179 10.87 15.51 -6.78
N SER A 180 11.02 15.15 -5.49
CA SER A 180 12.24 15.43 -4.69
C SER A 180 12.17 14.81 -3.29
N ASN A 181 12.20 13.48 -3.21
CA ASN A 181 12.11 12.76 -1.93
C ASN A 181 13.43 12.72 -1.12
N THR A 182 14.40 13.59 -1.41
CA THR A 182 15.73 13.57 -0.77
C THR A 182 15.91 14.64 0.31
N GLY A 183 14.89 15.45 0.59
CA GLY A 183 15.08 16.69 1.33
C GLY A 183 14.29 16.89 2.62
N TYR A 184 13.47 15.95 3.12
CA TYR A 184 12.61 16.18 4.31
C TYR A 184 12.99 15.38 5.56
N SER A 185 13.81 14.33 5.41
CA SER A 185 14.22 13.48 6.54
C SER A 185 14.98 14.27 7.61
N LEU A 186 15.79 15.24 7.18
CA LEU A 186 16.51 16.14 8.09
C LEU A 186 15.54 17.03 8.88
N GLN A 187 14.57 17.65 8.22
CA GLN A 187 13.58 18.55 8.82
C GLN A 187 12.66 17.78 9.77
N LEU A 188 12.27 16.55 9.43
CA LEU A 188 11.50 15.67 10.32
C LEU A 188 12.32 15.30 11.56
N ALA A 189 13.61 14.96 11.38
CA ALA A 189 14.50 14.68 12.50
C ALA A 189 14.70 15.92 13.39
N ASP A 190 14.87 17.09 12.81
CA ASP A 190 15.01 18.35 13.53
C ASP A 190 13.72 18.72 14.28
N ALA A 191 12.55 18.50 13.66
CA ALA A 191 11.25 18.67 14.32
C ALA A 191 11.10 17.72 15.51
N GLY A 192 11.52 16.45 15.38
CA GLY A 192 11.54 15.50 16.49
C GLY A 192 12.47 15.94 17.63
N ARG A 193 13.66 16.46 17.31
CA ARG A 193 14.58 17.03 18.31
C ARG A 193 13.99 18.26 18.99
N ALA A 194 13.35 19.15 18.23
CA ALA A 194 12.68 20.33 18.76
C ALA A 194 11.52 19.96 19.70
N ALA A 195 10.70 18.98 19.32
CA ALA A 195 9.61 18.47 20.16
C ALA A 195 10.16 17.87 21.48
N ARG A 196 11.23 17.07 21.41
CA ARG A 196 11.90 16.52 22.60
C ARG A 196 12.44 17.62 23.52
N LYS A 197 13.07 18.64 22.94
CA LYS A 197 13.58 19.80 23.69
C LYS A 197 12.44 20.57 24.37
N ALA A 198 11.41 20.93 23.60
CA ALA A 198 10.25 21.67 24.10
C ALA A 198 9.56 20.90 25.24
N PHE A 199 9.42 19.58 25.13
CA PHE A 199 8.91 18.74 26.21
C PHE A 199 9.81 18.81 27.45
N GLY A 200 11.13 18.73 27.28
CA GLY A 200 12.10 18.87 28.38
C GLY A 200 12.00 20.21 29.12
N ASP A 201 11.69 21.28 28.40
CA ASP A 201 11.54 22.63 28.94
C ASP A 201 10.19 22.85 29.68
N THR A 202 9.25 21.90 29.60
CA THR A 202 7.98 21.95 30.37
C THR A 202 8.18 21.61 31.85
N ASN A 203 7.13 21.77 32.66
CA ASN A 203 7.17 21.50 34.09
C ASN A 203 7.39 20.00 34.40
N GLN A 204 8.65 19.62 34.63
CA GLN A 204 9.03 18.23 34.93
C GLN A 204 8.55 17.72 36.30
N ASN A 205 8.10 18.60 37.19
CA ASN A 205 7.68 18.19 38.53
C ASN A 205 6.46 17.24 38.51
N ILE A 206 5.68 17.26 37.43
CA ILE A 206 4.54 16.35 37.25
C ILE A 206 4.95 14.88 37.21
N PHE A 207 6.21 14.57 36.87
CA PHE A 207 6.75 13.20 36.79
C PHE A 207 7.53 12.77 38.03
N LYS A 208 7.74 13.67 39.00
CA LYS A 208 8.64 13.44 40.14
C LYS A 208 8.26 12.21 40.96
N SER A 209 6.98 12.04 41.29
CA SER A 209 6.51 10.91 42.10
C SER A 209 6.75 9.55 41.42
N VAL A 210 6.64 9.51 40.09
CA VAL A 210 6.91 8.30 39.29
C VAL A 210 8.41 8.04 39.23
N ILE A 211 9.21 9.07 38.96
CA ILE A 211 10.68 8.99 38.92
C ILE A 211 11.24 8.48 40.25
N ASP A 212 10.81 9.06 41.38
CA ASP A 212 11.25 8.67 42.73
C ASP A 212 10.94 7.19 43.00
N ARG A 213 9.77 6.72 42.58
CA ARG A 213 9.35 5.33 42.77
C ARG A 213 10.16 4.36 41.90
N VAL A 214 10.45 4.73 40.65
CA VAL A 214 11.31 3.95 39.76
C VAL A 214 12.72 3.86 40.33
N GLU A 215 13.27 4.95 40.86
CA GLU A 215 14.60 4.93 41.50
C GLU A 215 14.70 3.95 42.66
N ILE A 216 13.69 3.93 43.54
CA ILE A 216 13.64 2.99 44.68
C ILE A 216 13.62 1.54 44.17
N LEU A 217 12.78 1.25 43.17
CA LEU A 217 12.65 -0.10 42.62
C LEU A 217 13.92 -0.53 41.88
N SER A 218 14.49 0.32 41.03
CA SER A 218 15.72 0.02 40.31
C SER A 218 16.88 -0.30 41.26
N LYS A 219 17.02 0.44 42.37
CA LYS A 219 18.00 0.13 43.42
C LYS A 219 17.71 -1.22 44.10
N LYS A 220 16.44 -1.49 44.43
CA LYS A 220 16.03 -2.76 45.05
C LYS A 220 16.32 -3.98 44.19
N PHE A 221 16.22 -3.84 42.87
CA PHE A 221 16.44 -4.92 41.90
C PHE A 221 17.80 -4.85 41.20
N SER A 222 18.74 -4.04 41.70
CA SER A 222 20.10 -3.90 41.16
C SER A 222 20.16 -3.56 39.66
N VAL A 223 19.18 -2.79 39.18
CA VAL A 223 19.18 -2.27 37.81
C VAL A 223 20.06 -1.00 37.77
N PRO A 224 21.21 -1.02 37.07
CA PRO A 224 22.13 0.09 37.08
C PRO A 224 21.58 1.27 36.27
N ALA A 225 21.55 2.46 36.89
CA ALA A 225 21.31 3.72 36.20
C ALA A 225 22.65 4.34 35.77
N ARG A 226 22.75 4.81 34.52
CA ARG A 226 23.92 5.56 34.04
C ARG A 226 23.98 7.00 34.57
N GLY A 227 22.86 7.52 35.07
CA GLY A 227 22.67 8.87 35.59
C GLY A 227 21.38 8.93 36.40
N SER A 228 20.66 10.05 36.36
CA SER A 228 19.31 10.17 36.94
C SER A 228 18.24 9.74 35.94
N TYR A 229 17.10 9.25 36.45
CA TYR A 229 15.92 9.06 35.60
C TYR A 229 15.28 10.42 35.31
N ALA A 230 14.79 10.58 34.09
CA ALA A 230 14.07 11.77 33.67
C ALA A 230 12.96 11.37 32.71
N ALA A 231 11.84 12.09 32.78
CA ALA A 231 10.82 12.00 31.74
C ALA A 231 11.32 12.74 30.49
N ALA A 232 11.14 12.13 29.33
CA ALA A 232 11.45 12.74 28.04
C ALA A 232 10.43 12.28 27.02
N LEU A 233 10.18 13.11 26.01
CA LEU A 233 9.35 12.71 24.88
C LEU A 233 10.07 11.65 24.07
N ASP A 234 9.41 10.51 23.89
CA ASP A 234 9.84 9.48 22.96
C ASP A 234 9.34 9.84 21.56
N VAL A 235 10.28 10.22 20.68
CA VAL A 235 9.97 10.66 19.32
C VAL A 235 9.41 9.52 18.47
N ASP A 236 9.81 8.28 18.75
CA ASP A 236 9.28 7.09 18.08
C ASP A 236 7.82 6.85 18.51
N GLY A 237 7.47 7.13 19.77
CA GLY A 237 6.10 7.08 20.27
C GLY A 237 5.17 8.18 19.73
N VAL A 238 5.72 9.30 19.23
CA VAL A 238 4.95 10.46 18.73
C VAL A 238 4.75 10.42 17.21
N ASN A 239 5.30 9.43 16.51
CA ASN A 239 5.09 9.19 15.06
C ASN A 239 5.31 10.44 14.17
N ILE A 240 6.45 11.12 14.33
CA ILE A 240 6.85 12.23 13.44
C ILE A 240 7.43 11.65 12.14
N THR A 241 6.57 11.44 11.15
CA THR A 241 6.92 10.83 9.86
C THR A 241 6.44 11.69 8.68
N ALA A 242 6.87 11.35 7.46
CA ALA A 242 6.42 12.03 6.25
C ALA A 242 4.88 12.02 6.05
N GLY A 243 4.19 10.99 6.56
CA GLY A 243 2.72 10.94 6.56
C GLY A 243 2.05 11.95 7.49
N GLY A 244 2.79 12.51 8.46
CA GLY A 244 2.33 13.59 9.32
C GLY A 244 2.46 14.98 8.69
N VAL A 245 3.12 15.10 7.54
CA VAL A 245 3.24 16.34 6.78
C VAL A 245 2.08 16.41 5.79
N SER A 246 1.26 17.45 5.87
CA SER A 246 0.18 17.72 4.91
C SER A 246 0.31 19.11 4.33
N LEU A 247 -0.35 19.35 3.19
CA LEU A 247 -0.52 20.70 2.67
C LEU A 247 -1.63 21.42 3.46
N HIS A 248 -1.47 22.73 3.64
CA HIS A 248 -2.43 23.59 4.34
C HIS A 248 -2.81 24.78 3.46
N ASP A 249 -4.06 25.19 3.56
CA ASP A 249 -4.59 26.46 3.03
C ASP A 249 -4.89 27.38 4.21
N ASP A 250 -4.17 28.48 4.33
CA ASP A 250 -4.23 29.43 5.47
C ASP A 250 -4.21 28.74 6.86
N GLY A 251 -3.36 27.72 7.01
CA GLY A 251 -3.23 26.95 8.25
C GLY A 251 -4.26 25.82 8.43
N LEU A 252 -5.32 25.75 7.62
CA LEU A 252 -6.24 24.62 7.59
C LEU A 252 -5.67 23.48 6.73
N PRO A 253 -5.46 22.27 7.26
CA PRO A 253 -4.92 21.18 6.45
C PRO A 253 -5.91 20.77 5.36
N LEU A 254 -5.44 20.54 4.14
CA LEU A 254 -6.31 20.21 2.99
C LEU A 254 -7.16 18.95 3.22
N ARG A 255 -6.77 18.07 4.14
CA ARG A 255 -7.60 16.92 4.57
C ARG A 255 -8.96 17.31 5.17
N MET A 256 -9.13 18.56 5.60
CA MET A 256 -10.39 19.08 6.15
C MET A 256 -11.33 19.62 5.07
N LEU A 257 -10.94 19.58 3.79
CA LEU A 257 -11.82 19.92 2.70
C LEU A 257 -13.02 18.97 2.65
N GLY A 258 -14.18 19.49 2.24
CA GLY A 258 -15.35 18.67 1.98
C GLY A 258 -15.06 17.58 0.94
N THR A 259 -15.74 16.44 1.02
CA THR A 259 -15.48 15.24 0.21
C THR A 259 -15.37 15.53 -1.29
N GLY A 260 -16.22 16.41 -1.84
CA GLY A 260 -16.16 16.82 -3.24
C GLY A 260 -14.85 17.51 -3.61
N SER A 261 -14.45 18.53 -2.84
CA SER A 261 -13.20 19.28 -3.06
C SER A 261 -11.96 18.40 -2.87
N SER A 262 -11.96 17.54 -1.84
CA SER A 262 -10.89 16.57 -1.60
C SER A 262 -10.71 15.63 -2.80
N ARG A 263 -11.81 15.06 -3.31
CA ARG A 263 -11.77 14.16 -4.48
C ARG A 263 -11.31 14.89 -5.74
N LEU A 264 -11.72 16.15 -5.96
CA LEU A 264 -11.28 16.95 -7.10
C LEU A 264 -9.79 17.24 -7.07
N ILE A 265 -9.25 17.70 -5.94
CA ILE A 265 -7.81 17.97 -5.82
C ILE A 265 -7.00 16.69 -6.01
N VAL A 266 -7.39 15.57 -5.40
CA VAL A 266 -6.68 14.30 -5.59
C VAL A 266 -6.77 13.84 -7.05
N SER A 267 -7.90 14.03 -7.72
CA SER A 267 -8.05 13.72 -9.15
C SER A 267 -7.15 14.59 -10.02
N ALA A 268 -7.02 15.89 -9.71
CA ALA A 268 -6.12 16.80 -10.41
C ALA A 268 -4.65 16.41 -10.19
N LEU A 269 -4.27 16.07 -8.97
CA LEU A 269 -2.92 15.55 -8.66
C LEU A 269 -2.64 14.25 -9.41
N GLN A 270 -3.63 13.35 -9.52
CA GLN A 270 -3.47 12.10 -10.28
C GLN A 270 -3.27 12.38 -11.77
N HIS A 271 -4.02 13.33 -12.34
CA HIS A 271 -3.87 13.74 -13.73
C HIS A 271 -2.44 14.23 -14.02
N GLU A 272 -1.85 15.01 -13.10
CA GLU A 272 -0.50 15.56 -13.25
C GLU A 272 0.61 14.48 -13.24
N VAL A 273 0.48 13.42 -12.43
CA VAL A 273 1.49 12.34 -12.35
C VAL A 273 1.57 11.50 -13.65
N GLY A 274 0.61 11.65 -14.56
CA GLY A 274 0.68 11.12 -15.93
C GLY A 274 -0.27 9.96 -16.26
N HIS A 275 -0.36 9.67 -17.56
CA HIS A 275 -1.42 8.88 -18.21
C HIS A 275 -1.47 7.36 -17.91
N GLN A 276 -0.51 6.79 -17.18
CA GLN A 276 -0.47 5.34 -16.90
C GLN A 276 -0.80 5.04 -15.44
N HIS A 277 -2.04 5.29 -15.06
CA HIS A 277 -2.49 5.09 -13.70
C HIS A 277 -3.88 4.42 -13.66
N ILE A 278 -4.05 3.43 -12.78
CA ILE A 278 -5.33 2.75 -12.54
C ILE A 278 -5.98 3.42 -11.32
N SER A 279 -7.06 4.17 -11.54
CA SER A 279 -7.82 4.81 -10.47
C SER A 279 -9.06 3.99 -10.13
N MET A 280 -9.26 3.75 -8.83
CA MET A 280 -10.44 3.08 -8.29
C MET A 280 -11.23 4.08 -7.46
N ILE A 281 -12.54 4.14 -7.64
CA ILE A 281 -13.42 5.05 -6.91
C ILE A 281 -14.37 4.20 -6.08
N ASP A 282 -14.46 4.51 -4.79
CA ASP A 282 -15.36 3.85 -3.86
C ASP A 282 -16.16 4.92 -3.09
N ASP A 283 -17.48 4.77 -3.08
CA ASP A 283 -18.39 5.73 -2.45
C ASP A 283 -18.81 5.33 -1.04
N ARG A 284 -18.28 4.22 -0.51
CA ARG A 284 -18.51 3.75 0.86
C ARG A 284 -17.32 3.98 1.76
#